data_AF-A0A9R1N7U2-F1
#
_entry.id   AF-A0A9R1N7U2-F1
#
_cell.length_a   1.000
_cell.length_b   1.000
_cell.length_c   1.000
_cell.angle_alpha   90.00
_cell.angle_beta   90.00
_cell.angle_gamma   90.00
#
_symmetry.space_group_name_H-M   'P 1'
#
loop_
_entity.id
_entity.type
_entity.pdbx_description
1 polymer ?
#
loop_
_entity_poly.entity_id
_entity_poly.type
_entity_poly.pdbx_seq_one_letter_code
_entity_poly.pdbx_strand_id
1 'polypeptide(L)'
;MTSAKAIGVLCFLVFVAFSSYPHRAQADHCAADKSKVMRECWRNIGKNVGEHPLLHGSVCCQVIRAATDIHCVCDKFTAPELARISLAKFAMATHVCGNGLRAHTHCAGYTVPVITLPTPPPPGST
;
A
#
# COMPACT_ATOMS: atom_id res chain seq x y z
N MET A 1 46.70 -10.15 -18.85
CA MET A 1 45.66 -10.80 -18.01
C MET A 1 44.89 -9.83 -17.10
N THR A 2 45.34 -8.59 -16.91
CA THR A 2 44.67 -7.57 -16.09
C THR A 2 43.42 -6.96 -16.74
N SER A 3 43.40 -6.84 -18.08
CA SER A 3 42.32 -6.18 -18.84
C SER A 3 41.01 -6.96 -18.83
N ALA A 4 41.05 -8.29 -18.99
CA ALA A 4 39.84 -9.13 -18.96
C ALA A 4 39.21 -9.19 -17.56
N LYS A 5 40.03 -9.18 -16.51
CA LYS A 5 39.56 -9.10 -15.13
C LYS A 5 38.95 -7.72 -14.81
N ALA A 6 39.55 -6.64 -15.29
CA ALA A 6 39.01 -5.29 -15.15
C ALA A 6 37.66 -5.14 -15.86
N ILE A 7 37.53 -5.65 -17.08
CA ILE A 7 36.27 -5.64 -17.84
C ILE A 7 35.19 -6.47 -17.14
N GLY A 8 35.52 -7.67 -16.67
CA GLY A 8 34.57 -8.52 -15.92
C GLY A 8 34.07 -7.86 -14.64
N VAL A 9 34.96 -7.20 -13.87
CA VAL A 9 34.59 -6.43 -12.67
C VAL A 9 33.71 -5.23 -13.04
N LEU A 10 34.05 -4.49 -14.10
CA LEU A 10 33.24 -3.35 -14.54
C LEU A 10 31.82 -3.78 -14.95
N CYS A 11 31.71 -4.85 -15.73
CA CYS A 11 30.42 -5.42 -16.14
C CYS A 11 29.61 -5.89 -14.92
N PHE A 12 30.24 -6.54 -13.94
CA PHE A 12 29.57 -6.98 -12.73
C PHE A 12 29.04 -5.80 -11.91
N LEU A 13 29.82 -4.74 -11.73
CA LEU A 13 29.39 -3.53 -11.02
C LEU A 13 28.22 -2.82 -11.72
N VAL A 14 28.25 -2.76 -13.06
CA VAL A 14 27.16 -2.20 -13.87
C VAL A 14 25.88 -3.03 -13.72
N PHE A 15 25.98 -4.37 -13.78
CA PHE A 15 24.83 -5.26 -13.54
C PHE A 15 24.22 -5.08 -12.15
N VAL A 16 25.05 -4.99 -11.10
CA VAL A 16 24.61 -4.76 -9.71
C VAL A 16 23.93 -3.39 -9.56
N ALA A 17 24.44 -2.36 -10.22
CA ALA A 17 23.83 -1.03 -10.21
C ALA A 17 22.46 -1.03 -10.90
N PHE A 18 22.32 -1.69 -12.06
CA PHE A 18 21.05 -1.80 -12.76
C PHE A 18 20.03 -2.67 -12.04
N SER A 19 20.45 -3.76 -11.37
CA SER A 19 19.52 -4.62 -10.62
C SER A 19 18.97 -3.95 -9.36
N SER A 20 19.71 -3.01 -8.76
CA SER A 20 19.29 -2.30 -7.55
C SER A 20 18.43 -1.07 -7.83
N TYR A 21 18.48 -0.52 -9.04
CA TYR A 21 17.65 0.63 -9.46
C TYR A 21 16.13 0.39 -9.36
N PRO A 22 15.54 -0.68 -9.94
CA PRO A 22 14.08 -0.90 -9.87
C PRO A 22 13.61 -1.09 -8.42
N HIS A 23 14.43 -1.72 -7.58
CA HIS A 23 14.10 -1.93 -6.18
C HIS A 23 14.11 -0.63 -5.36
N ARG A 24 15.00 0.32 -5.69
CA ARG A 24 15.00 1.66 -5.08
C ARG A 24 13.82 2.49 -5.57
N ALA A 25 13.58 2.54 -6.87
CA ALA A 25 12.45 3.25 -7.44
C ALA A 25 11.12 2.76 -6.85
N GLN A 26 10.92 1.43 -6.74
CA GLN A 26 9.73 0.87 -6.09
C GLN A 26 9.64 1.27 -4.62
N ALA A 27 10.72 1.15 -3.84
CA ALA A 27 10.72 1.54 -2.42
C ALA A 27 10.40 3.03 -2.23
N ASP A 28 10.89 3.90 -3.11
CA ASP A 28 10.63 5.34 -3.10
C ASP A 28 9.16 5.63 -3.42
N HIS A 29 8.59 4.96 -4.43
CA HIS A 29 7.17 5.07 -4.75
C HIS A 29 6.27 4.61 -3.59
N CYS A 30 6.60 3.48 -2.93
CA CYS A 30 5.82 3.01 -1.79
C CYS A 30 5.89 3.99 -0.61
N ALA A 31 7.05 4.58 -0.34
CA ALA A 31 7.18 5.56 0.74
C ALA A 31 6.38 6.84 0.43
N ALA A 32 6.36 7.28 -0.82
CA ALA A 32 5.56 8.41 -1.27
C ALA A 32 4.06 8.11 -1.18
N ASP A 33 3.61 6.95 -1.67
CA ASP A 33 2.21 6.52 -1.62
C ASP A 33 1.73 6.34 -0.19
N LYS A 34 2.55 5.72 0.69
CA LYS A 34 2.27 5.65 2.13
C LYS A 34 2.05 7.03 2.72
N SER A 35 2.93 7.97 2.42
CA SER A 35 2.85 9.33 2.96
C SER A 35 1.57 10.05 2.52
N LYS A 36 1.10 9.81 1.29
CA LYS A 36 -0.19 10.32 0.80
C LYS A 36 -1.36 9.63 1.49
N VAL A 37 -1.33 8.30 1.63
CA VAL A 37 -2.36 7.53 2.35
C VAL A 37 -2.49 8.02 3.78
N MET A 38 -1.37 8.18 4.49
CA MET A 38 -1.39 8.66 5.89
C MET A 38 -2.00 10.04 6.02
N ARG A 39 -1.82 10.93 5.03
CA ARG A 39 -2.36 12.28 5.03
C ARG A 39 -3.84 12.32 4.68
N GLU A 40 -4.21 11.73 3.54
CA GLU A 40 -5.54 11.87 2.94
C GLU A 40 -6.55 10.87 3.50
N CYS A 41 -6.10 9.71 3.95
CA CYS A 41 -6.97 8.66 4.48
C CYS A 41 -7.05 8.62 6.00
N TRP A 42 -6.34 9.50 6.72
CA TRP A 42 -6.27 9.49 8.19
C TRP A 42 -7.62 9.34 8.87
N ARG A 43 -8.63 10.10 8.41
CA ARG A 43 -9.98 10.07 8.98
C ARG A 43 -10.66 8.70 8.87
N ASN A 44 -10.29 7.92 7.87
CA ASN A 44 -10.89 6.61 7.61
C ASN A 44 -10.11 5.48 8.27
N ILE A 45 -8.78 5.64 8.42
CA ILE A 45 -7.90 4.56 8.90
C ILE A 45 -7.44 4.73 10.35
N GLY A 46 -7.64 5.90 10.97
CA GLY A 46 -7.24 6.15 12.36
C GLY A 46 -7.95 5.26 13.38
N LYS A 47 -7.23 4.80 14.41
CA LYS A 47 -7.79 3.99 15.52
C LYS A 47 -8.83 4.76 16.33
N ASN A 48 -8.48 5.97 16.76
CA ASN A 48 -9.32 6.81 17.63
C ASN A 48 -10.21 7.78 16.85
N VAL A 49 -10.47 7.46 15.59
CA VAL A 49 -11.35 8.23 14.72
C VAL A 49 -12.62 7.41 14.55
N GLY A 50 -13.80 8.02 14.77
CA GLY A 50 -15.09 7.36 14.57
C GLY A 50 -15.27 6.83 13.15
N GLU A 51 -16.34 6.10 12.90
CA GLU A 51 -16.66 5.64 11.54
C GLU A 51 -16.93 6.85 10.64
N HIS A 52 -16.20 6.89 9.52
CA HIS A 52 -16.34 7.93 8.51
C HIS A 52 -16.78 7.29 7.21
N PRO A 53 -17.81 7.84 6.53
CA PRO A 53 -18.24 7.31 5.25
C PRO A 53 -17.10 7.38 4.24
N LEU A 54 -16.67 6.23 3.75
CA LEU A 54 -15.67 6.15 2.69
C LEU A 54 -16.37 6.22 1.33
N LEU A 55 -16.42 7.43 0.77
CA LEU A 55 -17.00 7.66 -0.55
C LEU A 55 -16.01 7.26 -1.64
N HIS A 56 -16.46 6.53 -2.66
CA HIS A 56 -15.64 6.10 -3.81
C HIS A 56 -14.94 7.25 -4.54
N GLY A 57 -15.54 8.45 -4.54
CA GLY A 57 -15.01 9.67 -5.14
C GLY A 57 -14.11 10.52 -4.23
N SER A 58 -13.93 10.12 -2.97
CA SER A 58 -13.12 10.87 -2.00
C SER A 58 -11.64 10.95 -2.40
N VAL A 59 -10.95 11.99 -1.93
CA VAL A 59 -9.50 12.15 -2.12
C VAL A 59 -8.73 10.93 -1.61
N CYS A 60 -9.14 10.37 -0.47
CA CYS A 60 -8.57 9.12 0.04
C CYS A 60 -8.68 7.97 -0.98
N CYS A 61 -9.85 7.74 -1.57
CA CYS A 61 -10.00 6.67 -2.57
C CYS A 61 -9.23 6.94 -3.85
N GLN A 62 -9.08 8.19 -4.26
CA GLN A 62 -8.22 8.54 -5.40
C GLN A 62 -6.77 8.17 -5.12
N VAL A 63 -6.26 8.49 -3.92
CA VAL A 63 -4.90 8.11 -3.50
C VAL A 63 -4.73 6.60 -3.44
N ILE A 64 -5.67 5.88 -2.83
CA ILE A 64 -5.62 4.41 -2.74
C ILE A 64 -5.62 3.79 -4.14
N ARG A 65 -6.47 4.27 -5.06
CA ARG A 65 -6.55 3.75 -6.43
C ARG A 65 -5.29 4.05 -7.25
N ALA A 66 -4.65 5.20 -7.00
CA ALA A 66 -3.43 5.60 -7.67
C ALA A 66 -2.16 4.91 -7.12
N ALA A 67 -2.23 4.31 -5.93
CA ALA A 67 -1.08 3.62 -5.34
C ALA A 67 -0.66 2.44 -6.22
N THR A 68 0.62 2.41 -6.61
CA THR A 68 1.13 1.41 -7.57
C THR A 68 1.19 0.01 -6.96
N ASP A 69 1.52 -0.06 -5.66
CA ASP A 69 1.59 -1.30 -4.91
C ASP A 69 1.09 -1.06 -3.47
N ILE A 70 -0.19 -1.33 -3.26
CA ILE A 70 -0.84 -1.13 -1.96
C ILE A 70 -0.31 -2.09 -0.89
N HIS A 71 0.25 -3.25 -1.29
CA HIS A 71 0.87 -4.19 -0.37
C HIS A 71 2.22 -3.65 0.10
N CYS A 72 3.02 -3.05 -0.80
CA CYS A 72 4.26 -2.40 -0.41
C CYS A 72 4.05 -1.21 0.54
N VAL A 73 2.93 -0.48 0.42
CA VAL A 73 2.54 0.55 1.39
C VAL A 73 2.39 -0.03 2.80
N CYS A 74 1.80 -1.23 2.94
CA CYS A 74 1.69 -1.91 4.23
C CYS A 74 3.04 -2.09 4.90
N ASP A 75 4.03 -2.61 4.16
CA ASP A 75 5.34 -2.96 4.69
C ASP A 75 6.19 -1.72 5.05
N LYS A 76 5.74 -0.53 4.63
CA LYS A 76 6.38 0.76 4.95
C LYS A 76 5.77 1.46 6.16
N PHE A 77 4.68 0.95 6.74
CA PHE A 77 4.16 1.49 7.99
C PHE A 77 5.17 1.26 9.12
N THR A 78 5.49 2.33 9.81
CA THR A 78 6.38 2.33 10.97
C THR A 78 5.62 1.99 12.25
N ALA A 79 6.29 1.48 13.28
CA ALA A 79 5.65 1.19 14.56
C ALA A 79 4.86 2.39 15.16
N PRO A 80 5.37 3.64 15.12
CA PRO A 80 4.60 4.81 15.56
C PRO A 80 3.33 5.08 14.73
N GLU A 81 3.34 4.79 13.43
CA GLU A 81 2.16 4.91 12.57
C GLU A 81 1.15 3.82 12.89
N LEU A 82 1.61 2.57 13.02
CA LEU A 82 0.81 1.41 13.41
C LEU A 82 0.16 1.57 14.80
N ALA A 83 0.79 2.32 15.70
CA ALA A 83 0.19 2.68 16.98
C ALA A 83 -1.07 3.55 16.81
N ARG A 84 -1.18 4.29 15.71
CA ARG A 84 -2.23 5.29 15.48
C ARG A 84 -3.27 4.88 14.44
N ILE A 85 -2.92 4.01 13.49
CA ILE A 85 -3.82 3.52 12.45
C ILE A 85 -4.35 2.11 12.76
N SER A 86 -5.52 1.79 12.22
CA SER A 86 -6.12 0.46 12.24
C SER A 86 -5.91 -0.20 10.88
N LEU A 87 -5.13 -1.28 10.86
CA LEU A 87 -4.89 -2.06 9.65
C LEU A 87 -6.17 -2.71 9.11
N ALA A 88 -7.13 -3.03 9.99
CA ALA A 88 -8.45 -3.49 9.56
C ALA A 88 -9.23 -2.39 8.82
N LYS A 89 -9.21 -1.15 9.32
CA LYS A 89 -9.84 -0.01 8.63
C LYS A 89 -9.13 0.30 7.32
N PHE A 90 -7.80 0.20 7.29
CA PHE A 90 -7.03 0.34 6.05
C PHE A 90 -7.39 -0.75 5.03
N ALA A 91 -7.44 -2.02 5.44
CA ALA A 91 -7.85 -3.12 4.56
C ALA A 91 -9.26 -2.90 3.99
N MET A 92 -10.22 -2.50 4.83
CA MET A 92 -11.56 -2.12 4.36
C MET A 92 -11.53 -0.95 3.38
N ALA A 93 -10.77 0.12 3.69
CA ALA A 93 -10.67 1.28 2.82
C ALA A 93 -10.09 0.91 1.44
N THR A 94 -9.04 0.11 1.42
CA THR A 94 -8.43 -0.36 0.17
C THR A 94 -9.39 -1.19 -0.68
N HIS A 95 -10.15 -2.07 -0.03
CA HIS A 95 -11.17 -2.88 -0.68
C HIS A 95 -12.27 -2.02 -1.31
N VAL A 96 -12.87 -1.11 -0.54
CA VAL A 96 -13.94 -0.21 -1.03
C VAL A 96 -13.44 0.68 -2.17
N CYS A 97 -12.23 1.22 -2.09
CA CYS A 97 -11.72 2.11 -3.13
C CYS A 97 -11.29 1.38 -4.44
N GLY A 98 -11.31 0.04 -4.45
CA GLY A 98 -11.04 -0.79 -5.62
C GLY A 98 -9.57 -1.17 -5.82
N ASN A 99 -8.71 -0.96 -4.81
CA ASN A 99 -7.31 -1.39 -4.83
C ASN A 99 -7.01 -2.18 -3.55
N GLY A 100 -7.78 -3.24 -3.33
CA GLY A 100 -7.78 -3.99 -2.08
C GLY A 100 -6.55 -4.87 -1.90
N LEU A 101 -6.13 -5.03 -0.65
CA LEU A 101 -5.18 -6.08 -0.28
C LEU A 101 -5.77 -7.45 -0.58
N ARG A 102 -4.92 -8.39 -1.01
CA ARG A 102 -5.33 -9.77 -1.25
C ARG A 102 -5.71 -10.44 0.07
N ALA A 103 -6.76 -11.24 0.05
CA ALA A 103 -7.13 -12.02 1.22
C ALA A 103 -5.98 -12.97 1.63
N HIS A 104 -5.85 -13.19 2.93
CA HIS A 104 -4.85 -14.04 3.57
C HIS A 104 -3.39 -13.58 3.41
N THR A 105 -3.12 -12.40 2.86
CA THR A 105 -1.76 -11.84 2.86
C THR A 105 -1.48 -11.06 4.15
N HIS A 106 -0.20 -10.88 4.46
CA HIS A 106 0.23 -10.12 5.61
C HIS A 106 0.48 -8.65 5.25
N CYS A 107 -0.08 -7.74 6.03
CA CYS A 107 0.11 -6.31 5.93
C CYS A 107 0.65 -5.82 7.28
N ALA A 108 1.96 -5.57 7.40
CA ALA A 108 2.57 -5.14 8.67
C ALA A 108 2.20 -6.00 9.89
N GLY A 109 2.14 -7.33 9.73
CA GLY A 109 1.75 -8.27 10.77
C GLY A 109 0.23 -8.51 10.94
N TYR A 110 -0.61 -7.78 10.21
CA TYR A 110 -2.05 -8.04 10.11
C TYR A 110 -2.35 -9.02 8.97
N THR A 111 -3.06 -10.11 9.27
CA THR A 111 -3.55 -11.03 8.23
C THR A 111 -4.87 -10.51 7.67
N VAL A 112 -4.89 -10.23 6.37
CA VAL A 112 -6.06 -9.67 5.69
C VAL A 112 -7.18 -10.73 5.61
N PRO A 113 -8.37 -10.46 6.16
CA PRO A 113 -9.50 -11.39 6.07
C PRO A 113 -10.11 -11.36 4.67
N VAL A 114 -10.99 -12.31 4.39
CA VAL A 114 -11.91 -12.19 3.25
C VAL A 114 -12.91 -11.07 3.58
N ILE A 115 -12.86 -9.98 2.81
CA ILE A 115 -13.77 -8.85 2.97
C ILE A 115 -14.96 -9.07 2.04
N THR A 116 -16.13 -9.35 2.61
CA THR A 116 -17.40 -9.38 1.91
C THR A 116 -18.17 -8.10 2.24
N LEU A 117 -18.39 -7.24 1.25
CA LEU A 117 -19.28 -6.11 1.41
C LEU A 117 -20.73 -6.61 1.52
N PRO A 118 -21.56 -6.03 2.42
CA PRO A 118 -22.99 -6.28 2.40
C PRO A 118 -23.53 -6.01 0.99
N THR A 119 -24.28 -6.95 0.44
CA THR A 119 -24.99 -6.72 -0.83
C THR A 119 -25.87 -5.48 -0.68
N PRO A 120 -25.87 -4.55 -1.65
CA PRO A 120 -26.82 -3.44 -1.63
C PRO A 120 -28.23 -4.01 -1.50
N PRO A 121 -29.12 -3.40 -0.69
CA PRO A 121 -30.50 -3.83 -0.64
C PRO A 121 -31.08 -3.80 -2.08
N PRO A 122 -31.92 -4.78 -2.45
CA PRO A 122 -32.55 -4.79 -3.75
C PRO A 122 -33.27 -3.46 -3.98
N PRO A 123 -33.18 -2.85 -5.18
CA PRO A 123 -33.94 -1.64 -5.47
C PRO A 123 -35.44 -1.98 -5.37
N GLY A 124 -36.10 -1.53 -4.29
CA GLY A 124 -37.54 -1.72 -4.12
C GLY A 124 -38.05 -2.06 -2.72
N SER A 125 -37.20 -2.23 -1.69
CA SER A 125 -37.69 -2.35 -0.32
C SER A 125 -37.88 -0.96 0.31
N THR A 126 -39.02 -0.33 0.00
CA THR A 126 -39.63 0.78 0.76
C THR A 126 -40.12 0.33 2.12
#